data_AF-A0A9E7HPJ8-F1
#
_entry.id   AF-A0A9E7HPJ8-F1
#
_cell.length_a   1.000
_cell.length_b   1.000
_cell.length_c   1.000
_cell.angle_alpha   90.00
_cell.angle_beta   90.00
_cell.angle_gamma   90.00
#
_symmetry.space_group_name_H-M   'P 1'
#
loop_
_entity.id
_entity.type
_entity.pdbx_description
1 polymer ?
#
loop_
_entity_poly.entity_id
_entity_poly.type
_entity_poly.pdbx_seq_one_letter_code
_entity_poly.pdbx_strand_id
1 'polypeptide(L)' 'FSRGQDVTKDEKLGHGFTHAFILTIVSAEDLAAYTKHPSHVEYGKAFRAGIDKILVIDFPAVTNGSSTV' A
#
# COMPACT_ATOMS: atom_id res chain seq x y z
N PHE A 1 -2.00 -6.62 -7.94
CA PHE A 1 -1.33 -6.67 -6.62
C PHE A 1 0.13 -6.98 -6.85
N SER A 2 1.03 -6.09 -6.44
CA SER A 2 2.48 -6.24 -6.62
C SER A 2 3.18 -6.10 -5.27
N ARG A 3 4.26 -6.85 -5.03
CA ARG A 3 5.07 -6.77 -3.81
C ARG A 3 6.56 -6.72 -4.15
N GLY A 4 7.35 -6.06 -3.31
CA GLY A 4 8.80 -6.02 -3.40
C GLY A 4 9.43 -6.02 -2.01
N GLN A 5 10.65 -6.53 -1.93
CA GLN A 5 11.50 -6.41 -0.75
C GLN A 5 12.52 -5.29 -1.00
N ASP A 6 12.84 -4.50 0.02
CA ASP A 6 13.91 -3.52 -0.07
C ASP A 6 15.26 -4.22 -0.33
N VAL A 7 15.92 -3.81 -1.40
CA VAL A 7 17.22 -4.33 -1.84
C VAL A 7 18.38 -3.48 -1.34
N THR A 8 18.15 -2.19 -1.12
CA THR A 8 19.21 -1.24 -0.76
C THR A 8 19.54 -1.35 0.73
N LYS A 9 18.56 -1.67 1.58
CA LYS A 9 18.71 -1.82 3.03
C LYS A 9 19.34 -0.58 3.68
N ASP A 10 19.10 0.59 3.11
CA ASP A 10 19.58 1.86 3.64
C ASP A 10 18.72 2.25 4.84
N GLU A 11 19.30 2.18 6.04
CA GLU A 11 18.59 2.47 7.29
C GLU A 11 18.08 3.92 7.38
N LYS A 12 18.74 4.87 6.70
CA LYS A 12 18.38 6.29 6.76
C LYS A 12 17.16 6.60 5.88
N LEU A 13 17.06 5.98 4.72
CA LEU A 13 15.99 6.22 3.75
C LEU A 13 14.82 5.25 3.93
N GLY A 14 15.09 3.99 4.24
CA GLY A 14 14.08 2.96 4.42
C GLY A 14 13.32 3.09 5.74
N HIS A 15 13.81 3.88 6.69
CA HIS A 15 13.19 4.07 8.02
C HIS A 15 12.83 2.76 8.75
N GLY A 16 13.56 1.68 8.46
CA GLY A 16 13.31 0.33 8.99
C GLY A 16 12.19 -0.45 8.29
N PHE A 17 11.58 0.07 7.22
CA PHE A 17 10.65 -0.70 6.38
C PHE A 17 11.42 -1.68 5.49
N THR A 18 10.88 -2.90 5.34
CA THR A 18 11.57 -4.01 4.65
C THR A 18 10.87 -4.47 3.37
N HIS A 19 9.57 -4.21 3.25
CA HIS A 19 8.74 -4.66 2.14
C HIS A 19 7.78 -3.55 1.72
N ALA A 20 7.50 -3.49 0.42
CA ALA A 20 6.51 -2.59 -0.16
C ALA A 20 5.45 -3.42 -0.91
N PHE A 21 4.19 -2.96 -0.82
CA PHE A 21 3.06 -3.54 -1.50
C PHE A 21 2.36 -2.44 -2.30
N ILE A 22 2.04 -2.72 -3.56
CA ILE A 22 1.36 -1.79 -4.46
C ILE A 22 0.03 -2.41 -4.89
N LEU A 23 -1.04 -1.65 -4.66
CA LEU A 23 -2.39 -1.97 -5.07
C LEU A 23 -2.89 -0.85 -5.97
N THR A 24 -3.40 -1.21 -7.14
CA THR A 24 -4.09 -0.29 -8.04
C THR A 24 -5.56 -0.65 -7.99
N ILE A 25 -6.37 0.33 -7.61
CA ILE A 25 -7.83 0.20 -7.47
C ILE A 25 -8.47 1.21 -8.42
N VAL A 26 -9.57 0.82 -9.04
CA VAL A 26 -10.20 1.59 -10.13
C VAL A 26 -10.90 2.85 -9.60
N SER A 27 -11.52 2.78 -8.42
CA SER A 27 -12.28 3.88 -7.84
C SER A 27 -12.17 3.96 -6.32
N ALA A 28 -12.60 5.10 -5.75
CA ALA A 28 -12.69 5.27 -4.29
C ALA A 28 -13.73 4.34 -3.66
N GLU A 29 -14.80 4.01 -4.38
CA GLU A 29 -15.84 3.07 -3.94
C GLU A 29 -15.29 1.65 -3.84
N ASP A 30 -14.51 1.23 -4.84
CA ASP A 30 -13.82 -0.07 -4.83
C ASP A 30 -12.78 -0.16 -3.72
N LEU A 31 -12.10 0.95 -3.37
CA LEU A 31 -11.18 1.01 -2.24
C LEU A 31 -11.93 0.81 -0.92
N ALA A 32 -13.08 1.46 -0.77
CA ALA A 32 -13.93 1.30 0.42
C ALA A 32 -14.49 -0.13 0.53
N ALA A 33 -14.89 -0.74 -0.59
CA ALA A 33 -15.33 -2.14 -0.64
C ALA A 33 -14.20 -3.11 -0.31
N TYR A 34 -13.00 -2.91 -0.87
CA TYR A 34 -11.82 -3.71 -0.60
C TYR A 34 -11.44 -3.69 0.88
N THR A 35 -11.45 -2.51 1.50
CA THR A 35 -11.07 -2.32 2.92
C THR A 35 -12.07 -3.00 3.88
N LYS A 36 -13.35 -3.01 3.53
CA LYS A 36 -14.42 -3.64 4.34
C LYS A 36 -14.59 -5.14 4.08
N HIS A 37 -13.92 -5.69 3.07
CA HIS A 37 -14.07 -7.09 2.71
C HIS A 37 -13.59 -8.00 3.86
N PRO A 38 -14.37 -9.03 4.28
CA PRO A 38 -14.00 -9.88 5.41
C PRO A 38 -12.59 -10.49 5.29
N SER A 39 -12.20 -10.91 4.08
CA SER A 39 -10.84 -11.43 3.84
C SER A 39 -9.74 -10.38 4.06
N HIS A 40 -10.00 -9.10 3.78
CA HIS A 40 -9.03 -8.03 4.04
C HIS A 40 -8.88 -7.78 5.54
N VAL A 41 -9.98 -7.82 6.29
CA VAL A 41 -9.98 -7.65 7.76
C VAL A 41 -9.22 -8.78 8.44
N GLU A 42 -9.52 -10.04 8.09
CA GLU A 42 -8.83 -11.20 8.64
C GLU A 42 -7.34 -11.22 8.28
N TYR A 43 -7.01 -10.91 7.03
CA TYR A 43 -5.62 -10.77 6.61
C TYR A 43 -4.92 -9.65 7.38
N GLY A 44 -5.56 -8.49 7.53
CA GLY A 44 -5.02 -7.36 8.27
C GLY A 44 -4.77 -7.66 9.75
N LYS A 45 -5.54 -8.57 10.35
CA LYS A 45 -5.32 -9.05 11.73
C LYS A 45 -4.10 -9.98 11.81
N ALA A 46 -4.00 -10.95 10.90
CA ALA A 46 -2.85 -11.86 10.83
C ALA A 46 -1.55 -11.13 10.49
N PHE A 47 -1.62 -10.18 9.56
CA PHE A 47 -0.48 -9.39 9.08
C PHE A 47 0.11 -8.51 10.19
N ARG A 48 -0.74 -7.85 10.98
CA ARG A 48 -0.30 -7.04 12.12
C ARG A 48 0.40 -7.84 13.22
N ALA A 49 0.11 -9.13 13.36
CA ALA A 49 0.79 -9.97 14.36
C ALA A 49 2.28 -10.20 14.04
N GLY A 50 2.69 -10.04 12.77
CA GLY A 50 4.06 -10.27 12.32
C GLY A 50 4.84 -9.01 11.95
N ILE A 51 4.33 -7.81 12.25
CA ILE A 51 4.89 -6.54 11.75
C ILE A 51 5.07 -5.55 12.88
N ASP A 52 6.29 -4.98 12.95
CA ASP A 52 6.63 -3.92 13.90
C ASP A 52 6.05 -2.56 13.49
N LYS A 53 6.13 -2.21 12.20
CA LYS A 53 5.69 -0.91 11.65
C LYS A 53 5.01 -1.07 10.30
N ILE A 54 3.92 -0.32 10.09
CA ILE A 54 3.18 -0.28 8.82
C ILE A 54 2.87 1.16 8.43
N LEU A 55 3.07 1.47 7.15
CA LEU A 55 2.68 2.74 6.53
C LEU A 55 1.81 2.40 5.31
N VAL A 56 0.62 3.01 5.24
CA VAL A 56 -0.31 2.88 4.11
C VAL A 56 -0.55 4.27 3.55
N ILE A 57 -0.46 4.42 2.23
CA ILE A 57 -0.66 5.68 1.53
C ILE A 57 -1.65 5.42 0.39
N ASP A 58 -2.85 5.99 0.52
CA ASP A 58 -3.87 5.97 -0.51
C ASP A 58 -3.86 7.30 -1.25
N PHE A 59 -3.71 7.27 -2.57
CA PHE A 59 -3.69 8.47 -3.40
C PHE A 59 -4.27 8.19 -4.79
N PRO A 60 -4.93 9.17 -5.43
CA PRO A 60 -5.33 9.05 -6.82
C PRO A 60 -4.10 9.04 -7.73
N ALA A 61 -4.04 8.10 -8.65
CA ALA A 61 -2.98 8.08 -9.66
C ALA A 61 -3.16 9.25 -10.63
N VAL A 62 -2.26 10.24 -10.56
CA VAL A 62 -2.21 11.33 -11.53
C VAL A 62 -1.22 10.93 -12.62
N THR A 63 -1.72 10.63 -13.82
CA THR A 63 -0.87 10.49 -15.01
C THR A 63 -0.67 11.89 -15.58
N ASN A 64 0.54 12.43 -15.48
CA ASN A 64 0.86 13.72 -16.12
C ASN A 64 0.82 13.55 -17.65
N GLY A 65 -0.38 13.77 -18.19
CA GLY A 65 -0.70 13.81 -19.61
C GLY A 65 -1.82 14.80 -19.96
N SER A 66 -2.27 15.64 -19.02
CA SER A 66 -3.15 16.77 -19.33
C SER A 66 -2.77 17.97 -18.50
N SER A 67 -1.76 18.71 -18.98
CA SER A 67 -1.74 20.14 -18.76
C SER A 67 -2.92 20.74 -19.51
N THR A 68 -3.99 21.09 -18.81
CA THR A 68 -4.97 22.06 -19.33
C THR A 68 -5.55 22.87 -18.18
N VAL A 69 -5.04 24.11 -18.12
CA VAL A 69 -5.60 25.37 -17.61
C VAL A 69 -5.80 25.50 -16.10
#